data_AF-A0A3A8QST0-F1
#
_entry.id   AF-A0A3A8QST0-F1
#
_cell.length_a   1.000
_cell.length_b   1.000
_cell.length_c   1.000
_cell.angle_alpha   90.00
_cell.angle_beta   90.00
_cell.angle_gamma   90.00
#
_symmetry.space_group_name_H-M   'P 1'
#
loop_
_entity.id
_entity.type
_entity.pdbx_description
1 polymer ?
#
loop_
_entity_poly.entity_id
_entity_poly.type
_entity_poly.pdbx_seq_one_letter_code
_entity_poly.pdbx_strand_id
1 'polypeptide(L)'
;MVGFPDGARIVLDLEGGRPIHRGTVAVRGPCSPSREEFMGLGLSTPEARALEFVLAWFGHPFDSVTFESASSHELRWGAWPLSGPTLATALCLWKQREPEAFENRLGRLGLDAIPHSDNAPALFAQDPRLLAALARAGRERGAQRAQLEVLVTHVLRPMLASCTQTELASGGLFASARALALLFHAELRFGRRGATRLVTFARERPEPPAGERLAEELRASGHPREASELWRILTSPELADPA
;
A
#
# COMPACT_ATOMS: atom_id res chain seq x y z
N MET A 1 -25.22 -0.32 -3.09
CA MET A 1 -24.72 0.57 -2.02
C MET A 1 -25.09 -0.05 -0.67
N VAL A 2 -24.13 -0.14 0.26
CA VAL A 2 -24.35 -0.71 1.61
C VAL A 2 -24.15 0.40 2.64
N GLY A 3 -25.15 0.67 3.47
CA GLY A 3 -25.11 1.69 4.52
C GLY A 3 -24.84 1.10 5.90
N PHE A 4 -24.15 1.85 6.75
CA PHE A 4 -23.85 1.46 8.13
C PHE A 4 -24.39 2.47 9.14
N PRO A 5 -24.61 2.07 10.42
CA PRO A 5 -25.18 2.94 11.46
C PRO A 5 -24.37 4.21 11.76
N ASP A 6 -23.09 4.24 11.42
CA ASP A 6 -22.18 5.39 11.57
C ASP A 6 -22.26 6.39 10.41
N GLY A 7 -23.19 6.20 9.47
CA GLY A 7 -23.38 7.05 8.30
C GLY A 7 -22.40 6.77 7.16
N ALA A 8 -21.45 5.84 7.31
CA ALA A 8 -20.61 5.39 6.22
C ALA A 8 -21.43 4.60 5.19
N ARG A 9 -21.18 4.87 3.91
CA ARG A 9 -21.78 4.16 2.78
C ARG A 9 -20.68 3.60 1.90
N ILE A 10 -20.72 2.29 1.69
CA ILE A 10 -19.81 1.61 0.76
C ILE A 10 -20.51 1.47 -0.58
N VAL A 11 -19.90 2.04 -1.61
CA VAL A 11 -20.39 1.99 -2.98
C VAL A 11 -19.84 0.72 -3.61
N LEU A 12 -20.75 -0.22 -3.86
CA LEU A 12 -20.46 -1.46 -4.55
C LEU A 12 -21.15 -1.46 -5.90
N ASP A 13 -20.48 -2.05 -6.88
CA ASP A 13 -20.96 -2.35 -8.22
C ASP A 13 -20.90 -3.87 -8.47
N LEU A 14 -21.53 -4.34 -9.53
CA LEU A 14 -21.48 -5.75 -9.95
C LEU A 14 -20.90 -5.84 -11.35
N GLU A 15 -19.73 -6.48 -11.47
CA GLU A 15 -19.06 -6.70 -12.75
C GLU A 15 -18.85 -8.21 -12.92
N GLY A 16 -19.40 -8.78 -14.01
CA GLY A 16 -19.35 -10.24 -14.23
C GLY A 16 -19.98 -11.06 -13.10
N GLY A 17 -20.98 -10.52 -12.41
CA GLY A 17 -21.64 -11.17 -11.27
C GLY A 17 -20.88 -11.09 -9.94
N ARG A 18 -19.78 -10.34 -9.87
CA ARG A 18 -18.96 -10.16 -8.65
C ARG A 18 -19.05 -8.75 -8.09
N PRO A 19 -19.08 -8.59 -6.75
CA PRO A 19 -19.05 -7.27 -6.13
C PRO A 19 -17.69 -6.59 -6.33
N ILE A 20 -17.72 -5.33 -6.74
CA ILE A 20 -16.55 -4.45 -6.86
C ILE A 20 -16.75 -3.24 -5.97
N HIS A 21 -15.75 -2.91 -5.15
CA HIS A 21 -15.72 -1.65 -4.42
C HIS A 21 -15.42 -0.49 -5.37
N ARG A 22 -16.34 0.47 -5.49
CA ARG A 22 -16.13 1.70 -6.27
C ARG A 22 -15.71 2.88 -5.39
N GLY A 23 -15.94 2.80 -4.08
CA GLY A 23 -15.46 3.78 -3.12
C GLY A 23 -16.31 3.86 -1.87
N THR A 24 -15.84 4.67 -0.93
CA THR A 24 -16.48 4.90 0.36
C THR A 24 -16.95 6.35 0.46
N VAL A 25 -18.20 6.55 0.86
CA VAL A 25 -18.75 7.86 1.24
C VAL A 25 -18.95 7.88 2.75
N ALA A 26 -18.16 8.68 3.45
CA ALA A 26 -18.25 8.80 4.90
C ALA A 26 -17.61 10.13 5.36
N VAL A 27 -17.90 10.55 6.59
CA VAL A 27 -17.17 11.66 7.22
C VAL A 27 -15.68 11.33 7.22
N ARG A 28 -14.85 12.27 6.78
CA ARG A 28 -13.39 12.10 6.76
C ARG A 28 -12.93 11.91 8.20
N GLY A 29 -12.54 10.68 8.56
CA GLY A 29 -11.85 10.42 9.82
C GLY A 29 -10.41 10.96 9.76
N PRO A 30 -9.58 10.71 10.79
CA PRO A 30 -8.14 10.85 10.66
C PRO A 30 -7.64 9.82 9.63
N CYS A 31 -7.77 10.13 8.34
CA CYS A 31 -7.56 9.21 7.22
C CYS A 31 -6.09 9.15 6.77
N SER A 32 -5.16 9.63 7.57
CA SER A 32 -3.74 9.66 7.21
C SER A 32 -2.91 9.42 8.47
N PRO A 33 -2.01 8.42 8.44
CA PRO A 33 -1.07 8.21 9.52
C PRO A 33 -0.17 9.44 9.64
N SER A 34 0.02 9.90 10.87
CA SER A 34 0.96 10.98 11.17
C SER A 34 2.41 10.53 10.94
N ARG A 35 3.31 11.50 10.74
CA ARG A 35 4.75 11.22 10.68
C ARG A 35 5.25 10.49 11.93
N GLU A 36 4.71 10.81 13.09
CA GLU A 36 5.02 10.14 14.36
C GLU A 36 4.65 8.65 14.32
N GLU A 37 3.52 8.30 13.71
CA GLU A 37 3.11 6.90 13.54
C GLU A 37 4.07 6.14 12.61
N PHE A 38 4.53 6.76 11.51
CA PHE A 38 5.55 6.16 10.63
C PHE A 38 6.90 5.97 11.34
N MET A 39 7.35 6.98 12.08
CA MET A 39 8.58 6.92 12.88
C MET A 39 8.49 5.85 13.98
N GLY A 40 7.31 5.68 14.59
CA GLY A 40 7.01 4.64 15.57
C GLY A 40 7.13 3.21 15.02
N LEU A 41 7.13 3.03 13.69
CA LEU A 41 7.42 1.75 13.01
C LEU A 41 8.92 1.57 12.72
N GLY A 42 9.77 2.43 13.29
CA GLY A 42 11.22 2.42 13.17
C GLY A 42 11.74 3.01 11.87
N LEU A 43 10.90 3.67 11.07
CA LEU A 43 11.37 4.35 9.86
C LEU A 43 12.22 5.57 10.22
N SER A 44 13.30 5.79 9.48
CA SER A 44 14.07 7.04 9.57
C SER A 44 13.27 8.22 9.03
N THR A 45 13.68 9.46 9.32
CA THR A 45 12.98 10.65 8.80
C THR A 45 12.86 10.66 7.27
N PRO A 46 13.91 10.37 6.48
CA PRO A 46 13.79 10.27 5.02
C PRO A 46 12.85 9.15 4.57
N GLU A 47 12.88 7.98 5.22
CA GLU A 47 11.99 6.85 4.92
C GLU A 47 10.53 7.21 5.22
N ALA A 48 10.24 7.77 6.39
CA ALA A 48 8.89 8.18 6.77
C ALA A 48 8.33 9.21 5.80
N ARG A 49 9.14 10.19 5.39
CA ARG A 49 8.73 11.26 4.46
C ARG A 49 8.52 10.73 3.04
N ALA A 50 9.37 9.82 2.59
CA ALA A 50 9.22 9.12 1.31
C ALA A 50 7.94 8.30 1.27
N LEU A 51 7.69 7.49 2.31
CA LEU A 51 6.51 6.64 2.39
C LEU A 51 5.23 7.46 2.51
N GLU A 52 5.23 8.49 3.37
CA GLU A 52 4.13 9.46 3.49
C GLU A 52 3.75 10.04 2.11
N PHE A 53 4.74 10.49 1.34
CA PHE A 53 4.52 11.02 0.00
C PHE A 53 3.93 9.99 -0.96
N VAL A 54 4.52 8.79 -1.03
CA VAL A 54 4.08 7.74 -1.95
C VAL A 54 2.65 7.30 -1.63
N LEU A 55 2.33 7.12 -0.34
CA LEU A 55 0.98 6.77 0.11
C LEU A 55 -0.02 7.92 -0.06
N ALA A 56 0.40 9.18 0.00
CA ALA A 56 -0.51 10.30 -0.21
C ALA A 56 -0.90 10.49 -1.69
N TRP A 57 0.05 10.33 -2.61
CA TRP A 57 -0.14 10.67 -4.03
C TRP A 57 -0.51 9.50 -4.92
N PHE A 58 0.04 8.33 -4.61
CA PHE A 58 -0.16 7.14 -5.43
C PHE A 58 -0.99 6.10 -4.66
N GLY A 59 -1.01 6.19 -3.32
CA GLY A 59 -1.88 5.46 -2.39
C GLY A 59 -3.27 5.06 -2.88
N HIS A 60 -3.66 3.81 -2.63
CA HIS A 60 -5.07 3.52 -2.38
C HIS A 60 -5.44 3.95 -0.94
N PRO A 61 -6.65 4.47 -0.71
CA PRO A 61 -7.17 4.67 0.63
C PRO A 61 -7.14 3.36 1.44
N PHE A 62 -6.97 3.43 2.76
CA PHE A 62 -6.95 2.26 3.66
C PHE A 62 -8.25 1.44 3.65
N ASP A 63 -9.36 2.06 3.25
CA ASP A 63 -10.67 1.44 3.09
C ASP A 63 -10.94 0.93 1.66
N SER A 64 -9.96 1.01 0.77
CA SER A 64 -10.04 0.42 -0.57
C SER A 64 -10.02 -1.11 -0.48
N VAL A 65 -10.85 -1.76 -1.28
CA VAL A 65 -10.84 -3.23 -1.46
C VAL A 65 -10.90 -3.50 -2.96
N THR A 66 -9.90 -4.18 -3.52
CA THR A 66 -9.84 -4.44 -4.97
C THR A 66 -9.49 -5.88 -5.25
N PHE A 67 -9.81 -6.39 -6.44
CA PHE A 67 -9.34 -7.69 -6.92
C PHE A 67 -8.31 -7.49 -8.04
N GLU A 68 -7.20 -8.25 -8.00
CA GLU A 68 -6.17 -8.20 -9.03
C GLU A 68 -6.61 -8.98 -10.30
N SER A 69 -7.48 -8.36 -11.11
CA SER A 69 -8.07 -8.93 -12.32
C SER A 69 -9.11 -10.04 -12.09
N ALA A 70 -9.88 -10.33 -13.14
CA ALA A 70 -10.94 -11.34 -13.12
C ALA A 70 -10.44 -12.77 -12.83
N SER A 71 -9.16 -13.06 -13.08
CA SER A 71 -8.58 -14.40 -13.04
C SER A 71 -7.80 -14.74 -11.77
N SER A 72 -7.16 -13.77 -11.08
CA SER A 72 -6.31 -14.09 -9.93
C SER A 72 -7.08 -14.29 -8.62
N HIS A 73 -8.34 -13.82 -8.55
CA HIS A 73 -9.17 -13.86 -7.34
C HIS A 73 -8.53 -13.22 -6.10
N GLU A 74 -7.40 -12.53 -6.25
CA GLU A 74 -6.62 -12.07 -5.12
C GLU A 74 -7.17 -10.74 -4.59
N LEU A 75 -7.71 -10.80 -3.38
CA LEU A 75 -8.25 -9.64 -2.67
C LEU A 75 -7.10 -8.77 -2.15
N ARG A 76 -7.22 -7.47 -2.39
CA ARG A 76 -6.35 -6.42 -1.87
C ARG A 76 -7.12 -5.52 -0.94
N TRP A 77 -6.50 -5.13 0.18
CA TRP A 77 -7.11 -4.25 1.16
C TRP A 77 -6.18 -3.08 1.51
N GLY A 78 -6.70 -1.87 1.32
CA GLY A 78 -6.07 -0.63 1.73
C GLY A 78 -4.87 -0.18 0.89
N ALA A 79 -3.90 0.44 1.56
CA ALA A 79 -2.83 1.20 0.92
C ALA A 79 -1.70 0.30 0.38
N TRP A 80 -1.84 -0.15 -0.87
CA TRP A 80 -0.84 -0.89 -1.67
C TRP A 80 -0.33 -2.23 -1.09
N PRO A 81 0.09 -3.15 -1.96
CA PRO A 81 -0.63 -4.39 -2.24
C PRO A 81 -0.68 -5.35 -1.04
N LEU A 82 -1.48 -5.06 -0.01
CA LEU A 82 -1.79 -6.04 1.02
C LEU A 82 -2.77 -7.06 0.43
N SER A 83 -2.19 -8.10 -0.14
CA SER A 83 -2.89 -9.23 -0.73
C SER A 83 -2.32 -10.56 -0.22
N GLY A 84 -3.07 -11.63 -0.44
CA GLY A 84 -2.64 -12.98 -0.09
C GLY A 84 -2.11 -13.08 1.36
N PRO A 85 -0.88 -13.59 1.58
CA PRO A 85 -0.30 -13.74 2.91
C PRO A 85 -0.16 -12.42 3.70
N THR A 86 0.09 -11.29 3.02
CA THR A 86 0.26 -9.99 3.70
C THR A 86 -1.07 -9.45 4.21
N LEU A 87 -2.16 -9.65 3.47
CA LEU A 87 -3.52 -9.37 3.94
C LEU A 87 -3.85 -10.19 5.19
N ALA A 88 -3.63 -11.50 5.14
CA ALA A 88 -3.88 -12.39 6.27
C ALA A 88 -3.07 -11.94 7.51
N THR A 89 -1.80 -11.61 7.32
CA THR A 89 -0.94 -11.09 8.40
C THR A 89 -1.48 -9.79 9.00
N ALA A 90 -1.96 -8.86 8.18
CA ALA A 90 -2.51 -7.59 8.66
C ALA A 90 -3.80 -7.81 9.49
N LEU A 91 -4.68 -8.71 9.05
CA LEU A 91 -5.89 -9.08 9.78
C LEU A 91 -5.55 -9.77 11.12
N CYS A 92 -4.59 -10.70 11.12
CA CYS A 92 -4.10 -11.35 12.34
C CYS A 92 -3.54 -10.34 13.33
N LEU A 93 -2.69 -9.42 12.84
CA LEU A 93 -2.06 -8.40 13.68
C LEU A 93 -3.10 -7.46 14.28
N TRP A 94 -4.12 -7.07 13.51
CA TRP A 94 -5.23 -6.27 14.04
C TRP A 94 -6.01 -7.05 15.10
N LYS A 95 -6.42 -8.30 14.83
CA LYS A 95 -7.15 -9.15 15.79
C LYS A 95 -6.37 -9.37 17.08
N GLN A 96 -5.06 -9.57 17.00
CA GLN A 96 -4.21 -9.77 18.18
C GLN A 96 -4.14 -8.53 19.08
N ARG A 97 -4.13 -7.34 18.50
CA ARG A 97 -3.95 -6.08 19.23
C ARG A 97 -5.25 -5.49 19.74
N GLU A 98 -6.29 -5.56 18.92
CA GLU A 98 -7.60 -4.99 19.21
C GLU A 98 -8.70 -6.04 18.94
N PRO A 99 -8.71 -7.15 19.70
CA PRO A 99 -9.62 -8.27 19.45
C PRO A 99 -11.09 -7.83 19.46
N GLU A 100 -11.48 -6.98 20.41
CA GLU A 100 -12.87 -6.49 20.49
C GLU A 100 -13.26 -5.66 19.27
N ALA A 101 -12.37 -4.79 18.78
CA ALA A 101 -12.64 -3.97 17.59
C ALA A 101 -12.75 -4.86 16.34
N PHE A 102 -11.85 -5.84 16.21
CA PHE A 102 -11.88 -6.82 15.12
C PHE A 102 -13.18 -7.63 15.14
N GLU A 103 -13.53 -8.23 16.27
CA GLU A 103 -14.73 -9.08 16.41
C GLU A 103 -16.01 -8.27 16.13
N ASN A 104 -16.07 -7.02 16.61
CA ASN A 104 -17.20 -6.13 16.35
C ASN A 104 -17.38 -5.75 14.88
N ARG A 105 -16.31 -5.76 14.09
CA ARG A 105 -16.32 -5.36 12.67
C ARG A 105 -16.41 -6.52 11.70
N LEU A 106 -15.62 -7.57 11.92
CA LEU A 106 -15.48 -8.70 11.01
C LEU A 106 -15.94 -10.01 11.65
N GLY A 107 -15.62 -10.25 12.92
CA GLY A 107 -15.94 -11.52 13.60
C GLY A 107 -17.44 -11.85 13.68
N ARG A 108 -18.29 -10.84 13.92
CA ARG A 108 -19.76 -11.00 13.89
C ARG A 108 -20.32 -11.45 12.53
N LEU A 109 -19.54 -11.32 11.47
CA LEU A 109 -19.89 -11.76 10.12
C LEU A 109 -19.29 -13.14 9.78
N GLY A 110 -18.72 -13.83 10.77
CA GLY A 110 -18.10 -15.14 10.61
C GLY A 110 -16.68 -15.09 10.02
N LEU A 111 -16.08 -13.91 9.92
CA LEU A 111 -14.69 -13.78 9.48
C LEU A 111 -13.75 -14.00 10.65
N ASP A 112 -12.92 -15.05 10.55
CA ASP A 112 -11.81 -15.27 11.45
C ASP A 112 -10.48 -15.03 10.72
N ALA A 113 -9.53 -14.38 11.39
CA ALA A 113 -8.20 -14.10 10.85
C ALA A 113 -7.32 -15.36 10.95
N ILE A 114 -7.75 -16.47 10.35
CA ILE A 114 -6.97 -17.72 10.36
C ILE A 114 -6.00 -17.69 9.17
N PRO A 115 -4.67 -17.80 9.39
CA PRO A 115 -3.65 -17.62 8.35
C PRO A 115 -3.63 -18.69 7.22
N HIS A 116 -4.56 -19.64 7.19
CA HIS A 116 -4.49 -20.84 6.32
C HIS A 116 -5.82 -21.14 5.61
N SER A 117 -6.73 -20.18 5.56
CA SER A 117 -7.96 -20.32 4.79
C SER A 117 -7.70 -19.89 3.35
N ASP A 118 -7.33 -20.84 2.49
CA ASP A 118 -7.28 -20.64 1.02
C ASP A 118 -8.62 -20.14 0.45
N ASN A 119 -9.70 -20.19 1.24
CA ASN A 119 -11.05 -19.79 0.89
C ASN A 119 -11.44 -18.37 1.32
N ALA A 120 -10.62 -17.66 2.12
CA ALA A 120 -10.97 -16.31 2.58
C ALA A 120 -11.24 -15.32 1.42
N PRO A 121 -10.42 -15.27 0.35
CA PRO A 121 -10.69 -14.39 -0.81
C PRO A 121 -11.98 -14.77 -1.55
N ALA A 122 -12.30 -16.07 -1.62
CA ALA A 122 -13.52 -16.56 -2.27
C ALA A 122 -14.80 -16.15 -1.51
N LEU A 123 -14.74 -16.06 -0.17
CA LEU A 123 -15.85 -15.58 0.66
C LEU A 123 -16.15 -14.10 0.38
N PHE A 124 -15.13 -13.24 0.30
CA PHE A 124 -15.30 -11.82 -0.02
C PHE A 124 -15.82 -11.59 -1.45
N ALA A 125 -15.47 -12.46 -2.39
CA ALA A 125 -15.94 -12.39 -3.78
C ALA A 125 -17.41 -12.80 -3.96
N GLN A 126 -18.01 -13.50 -2.98
CA GLN A 126 -19.38 -14.02 -3.08
C GLN A 126 -20.39 -13.21 -2.27
N ASP A 127 -19.97 -12.56 -1.19
CA ASP A 127 -20.86 -11.75 -0.34
C ASP A 127 -20.47 -10.25 -0.37
N PRO A 128 -21.28 -9.39 -1.04
CA PRO A 128 -21.10 -7.95 -1.02
C PRO A 128 -21.05 -7.33 0.39
N ARG A 129 -21.70 -7.96 1.38
CA ARG A 129 -21.70 -7.48 2.78
C ARG A 129 -20.34 -7.68 3.44
N LEU A 130 -19.68 -8.81 3.18
CA LEU A 130 -18.32 -9.07 3.68
C LEU A 130 -17.32 -8.10 3.06
N LEU A 131 -17.45 -7.84 1.77
CA LEU A 131 -16.60 -6.87 1.08
C LEU A 131 -16.81 -5.44 1.61
N ALA A 132 -18.07 -5.04 1.84
CA ALA A 132 -18.38 -3.76 2.48
C ALA A 132 -17.86 -3.67 3.93
N ALA A 133 -17.93 -4.76 4.69
CA ALA A 133 -17.42 -4.81 6.04
C ALA A 133 -15.90 -4.70 6.10
N LEU A 134 -15.17 -5.34 5.18
CA LEU A 134 -13.73 -5.21 5.05
C LEU A 134 -13.31 -3.79 4.66
N ALA A 135 -13.99 -3.19 3.69
CA ALA A 135 -13.76 -1.79 3.32
C ALA A 135 -13.95 -0.88 4.54
N ARG A 136 -15.08 -1.02 5.25
CA ARG A 136 -15.35 -0.27 6.48
C ARG A 136 -14.30 -0.51 7.58
N ALA A 137 -13.85 -1.75 7.75
CA ALA A 137 -12.83 -2.09 8.73
C ALA A 137 -11.50 -1.36 8.47
N GLY A 138 -11.17 -1.06 7.20
CA GLY A 138 -9.98 -0.27 6.83
C GLY A 138 -10.01 1.17 7.36
N ARG A 139 -11.13 1.60 7.94
CA ARG A 139 -11.29 2.91 8.60
C ARG A 139 -11.00 2.87 10.10
N GLU A 140 -10.86 1.68 10.68
CA GLU A 140 -10.46 1.53 12.08
C GLU A 140 -8.98 1.85 12.25
N ARG A 141 -8.64 2.61 13.30
CA ARG A 141 -7.26 3.01 13.54
C ARG A 141 -6.34 1.80 13.76
N GLY A 142 -6.81 0.79 14.47
CA GLY A 142 -6.10 -0.47 14.67
C GLY A 142 -5.83 -1.22 13.36
N ALA A 143 -6.81 -1.24 12.45
CA ALA A 143 -6.68 -1.84 11.13
C ALA A 143 -5.64 -1.09 10.28
N GLN A 144 -5.72 0.23 10.22
CA GLN A 144 -4.76 1.07 9.48
C GLN A 144 -3.33 0.86 10.00
N ARG A 145 -3.15 0.86 11.32
CA ARG A 145 -1.86 0.61 11.94
C ARG A 145 -1.33 -0.78 11.61
N ALA A 146 -2.18 -1.81 11.63
CA ALA A 146 -1.79 -3.16 11.26
C ALA A 146 -1.38 -3.26 9.78
N GLN A 147 -2.14 -2.61 8.89
CA GLN A 147 -1.79 -2.53 7.46
C GLN A 147 -0.42 -1.86 7.25
N LEU A 148 -0.16 -0.72 7.89
CA LEU A 148 1.13 -0.02 7.80
C LEU A 148 2.28 -0.83 8.35
N GLU A 149 2.10 -1.48 9.48
CA GLU A 149 3.14 -2.28 10.09
C GLU A 149 3.52 -3.47 9.23
N VAL A 150 2.53 -4.14 8.63
CA VAL A 150 2.79 -5.23 7.69
C VAL A 150 3.50 -4.72 6.45
N LEU A 151 3.08 -3.58 5.90
CA LEU A 151 3.74 -2.94 4.76
C LEU A 151 5.22 -2.67 5.06
N VAL A 152 5.51 -2.02 6.19
CA VAL A 152 6.89 -1.74 6.60
C VAL A 152 7.67 -3.03 6.81
N THR A 153 7.14 -3.96 7.60
CA THR A 153 7.88 -5.14 8.07
C THR A 153 8.07 -6.19 7.00
N HIS A 154 7.07 -6.45 6.17
CA HIS A 154 7.08 -7.56 5.21
C HIS A 154 7.35 -7.13 3.78
N VAL A 155 7.24 -5.84 3.44
CA VAL A 155 7.50 -5.35 2.08
C VAL A 155 8.73 -4.44 2.06
N LEU A 156 8.70 -3.33 2.80
CA LEU A 156 9.75 -2.31 2.70
C LEU A 156 11.06 -2.75 3.35
N ARG A 157 11.03 -3.36 4.54
CA ARG A 157 12.25 -3.82 5.23
C ARG A 157 13.01 -4.88 4.42
N PRO A 158 12.38 -5.94 3.87
CA PRO A 158 13.08 -6.90 3.01
C PRO A 158 13.64 -6.26 1.76
N MET A 159 12.94 -5.27 1.18
CA MET A 159 13.44 -4.53 0.01
C MET A 159 14.67 -3.69 0.38
N LEU A 160 14.61 -2.91 1.46
CA LEU A 160 15.75 -2.12 1.94
C LEU A 160 16.94 -3.00 2.31
N ALA A 161 16.70 -4.16 2.93
CA ALA A 161 17.75 -5.13 3.25
C ALA A 161 18.42 -5.76 2.02
N SER A 162 17.77 -5.70 0.84
CA SER A 162 18.36 -6.13 -0.42
C SER A 162 19.27 -5.07 -1.06
N CYS A 163 19.18 -3.82 -0.61
CA CYS A 163 20.14 -2.76 -0.93
C CYS A 163 21.38 -2.90 -0.05
N THR A 164 22.55 -2.61 -0.62
CA THR A 164 23.81 -2.61 0.14
C THR A 164 23.85 -1.45 1.13
N GLN A 165 24.60 -1.61 2.23
CA GLN A 165 24.77 -0.54 3.22
C GLN A 165 25.35 0.74 2.57
N THR A 166 26.21 0.61 1.57
CA THR A 166 26.77 1.74 0.81
C THR A 166 25.70 2.50 0.02
N GLU A 167 24.67 1.81 -0.46
CA GLU A 167 23.57 2.45 -1.18
C GLU A 167 22.64 3.25 -0.27
N LEU A 168 22.53 2.84 0.99
CA LEU A 168 21.66 3.47 2.01
C LEU A 168 22.41 4.46 2.90
N ALA A 169 23.75 4.44 2.91
CA ALA A 169 24.59 5.37 3.68
C ALA A 169 24.40 6.82 3.22
N SER A 170 24.79 7.79 4.06
CA SER A 170 24.78 9.20 3.68
C SER A 170 25.63 9.44 2.42
N GLY A 171 25.03 10.02 1.38
CA GLY A 171 25.65 10.18 0.05
C GLY A 171 25.56 8.93 -0.86
N GLY A 172 24.92 7.86 -0.38
CA GLY A 172 24.57 6.68 -1.17
C GLY A 172 23.38 6.92 -2.11
N LEU A 173 23.11 5.94 -2.99
CA LEU A 173 22.10 6.02 -4.05
C LEU A 173 20.67 6.29 -3.51
N PHE A 174 20.37 5.85 -2.30
CA PHE A 174 19.06 5.96 -1.65
C PHE A 174 19.14 6.64 -0.29
N ALA A 175 19.95 7.69 -0.18
CA ALA A 175 20.10 8.46 1.06
C ALA A 175 19.00 9.54 1.27
N SER A 176 18.42 10.05 0.17
CA SER A 176 17.44 11.14 0.22
C SER A 176 16.00 10.64 0.24
N ALA A 177 15.09 11.47 0.75
CA ALA A 177 13.65 11.17 0.74
C ALA A 177 13.14 10.96 -0.70
N ARG A 178 13.67 11.69 -1.68
CA ARG A 178 13.31 11.53 -3.10
C ARG A 178 13.74 10.17 -3.66
N ALA A 179 14.98 9.76 -3.40
CA ALA A 179 15.47 8.48 -3.87
C ALA A 179 14.72 7.31 -3.22
N LEU A 180 14.45 7.40 -1.92
CA LEU A 180 13.61 6.43 -1.21
C LEU A 180 12.18 6.41 -1.75
N ALA A 181 11.60 7.55 -2.11
CA ALA A 181 10.25 7.60 -2.68
C ALA A 181 10.18 6.91 -4.05
N LEU A 182 11.21 7.05 -4.89
CA LEU A 182 11.30 6.31 -6.15
C LEU A 182 11.39 4.80 -5.90
N LEU A 183 12.21 4.39 -4.93
CA LEU A 183 12.39 2.98 -4.58
C LEU A 183 11.11 2.37 -3.99
N PHE A 184 10.44 3.07 -3.09
CA PHE A 184 9.17 2.65 -2.52
C PHE A 184 8.07 2.62 -3.57
N HIS A 185 7.95 3.63 -4.44
CA HIS A 185 6.99 3.60 -5.54
C HIS A 185 7.27 2.42 -6.48
N ALA A 186 8.53 2.16 -6.82
CA ALA A 186 8.89 1.04 -7.69
C ALA A 186 8.53 -0.32 -7.07
N GLU A 187 8.83 -0.52 -5.79
CA GLU A 187 8.46 -1.75 -5.05
C GLU A 187 6.93 -1.90 -4.96
N LEU A 188 6.21 -0.85 -4.59
CA LEU A 188 4.76 -0.94 -4.40
C LEU A 188 3.99 -1.07 -5.71
N ARG A 189 4.46 -0.42 -6.79
CA ARG A 189 3.79 -0.41 -8.09
C ARG A 189 4.12 -1.62 -8.94
N PHE A 190 5.38 -2.02 -8.97
CA PHE A 190 5.89 -3.04 -9.90
C PHE A 190 6.45 -4.27 -9.18
N GLY A 191 6.37 -4.30 -7.85
CA GLY A 191 6.97 -5.34 -7.02
C GLY A 191 8.50 -5.28 -7.00
N ARG A 192 9.08 -6.32 -6.41
CA ARG A 192 10.54 -6.50 -6.30
C ARG A 192 11.29 -6.39 -7.63
N ARG A 193 10.67 -6.76 -8.75
CA ARG A 193 11.30 -6.62 -10.08
C ARG A 193 11.53 -5.16 -10.46
N GLY A 194 10.58 -4.26 -10.14
CA GLY A 194 10.73 -2.83 -10.39
C GLY A 194 11.79 -2.20 -9.51
N ALA A 195 11.79 -2.50 -8.20
CA ALA A 195 12.80 -2.02 -7.29
C ALA A 195 14.21 -2.48 -7.70
N THR A 196 14.39 -3.76 -8.00
CA THR A 196 15.68 -4.30 -8.49
C THR A 196 16.12 -3.61 -9.77
N ARG A 197 15.20 -3.35 -10.71
CA ARG A 197 15.54 -2.66 -11.96
C ARG A 197 15.97 -1.21 -11.73
N LEU A 198 15.31 -0.49 -10.82
CA LEU A 198 15.72 0.86 -10.43
C LEU A 198 17.11 0.85 -9.78
N VAL A 199 17.38 -0.09 -8.87
CA VAL A 199 18.69 -0.27 -8.23
C VAL A 199 19.77 -0.55 -9.27
N THR A 200 19.49 -1.41 -10.26
CA THR A 200 20.41 -1.69 -11.38
C THR A 200 20.73 -0.41 -12.16
N PHE A 201 19.73 0.39 -12.53
CA PHE A 201 19.98 1.67 -13.21
C PHE A 201 20.80 2.64 -12.36
N ALA A 202 20.58 2.68 -11.05
CA ALA A 202 21.34 3.53 -10.16
C ALA A 202 22.82 3.10 -10.04
N ARG A 203 23.10 1.79 -10.15
CA ARG A 203 24.47 1.23 -10.12
C ARG A 203 25.24 1.46 -11.42
N GLU A 204 24.57 1.40 -12.56
CA GLU A 204 25.23 1.50 -13.87
C GLU A 204 25.86 2.88 -14.14
N ARG A 205 25.42 3.94 -13.44
CA ARG A 205 25.91 5.34 -13.55
C ARG A 205 25.99 5.98 -14.97
N PRO A 206 25.16 5.65 -15.99
CA PRO A 206 25.03 6.54 -17.14
C PRO A 206 24.07 7.71 -16.83
N GLU A 207 24.26 8.83 -17.51
CA GLU A 207 23.19 9.81 -17.74
C GLU A 207 22.13 9.17 -18.66
N PRO A 208 20.82 9.33 -18.40
CA PRO A 208 20.22 10.15 -17.34
C PRO A 208 20.09 9.41 -15.98
N PRO A 209 19.79 10.13 -14.88
CA PRO A 209 19.57 9.54 -13.56
C PRO A 209 18.56 8.39 -13.57
N ALA A 210 18.75 7.39 -12.70
CA ALA A 210 18.01 6.13 -12.69
C ALA A 210 16.47 6.27 -12.71
N GLY A 211 15.94 7.26 -11.98
CA GLY A 211 14.50 7.54 -11.97
C GLY A 211 13.97 8.07 -13.31
N GLU A 212 14.75 8.93 -13.98
CA GLU A 212 14.42 9.46 -15.31
C GLU A 212 14.47 8.35 -16.36
N ARG A 213 15.54 7.55 -16.33
CA ARG A 213 15.69 6.37 -17.21
C ARG A 213 14.52 5.39 -17.06
N LEU A 214 14.10 5.10 -15.83
CA LEU A 214 12.94 4.23 -15.58
C LEU A 214 11.64 4.86 -16.13
N ALA A 215 11.45 6.17 -15.95
CA ALA A 215 10.26 6.88 -16.45
C ALA A 215 10.22 6.90 -17.99
N GLU A 216 11.36 7.11 -18.65
CA GLU A 216 11.46 7.07 -20.10
C GLU A 216 11.17 5.68 -20.67
N GLU A 217 11.69 4.62 -20.04
CA GLU A 217 11.45 3.25 -20.48
C GLU A 217 9.98 2.83 -20.27
N LEU A 218 9.34 3.25 -19.17
CA LEU A 218 7.92 3.05 -18.95
C LEU A 218 7.09 3.74 -20.04
N ARG A 219 7.43 5.00 -20.37
CA ARG A 219 6.76 5.73 -21.46
C ARG A 219 6.93 5.01 -22.80
N ALA A 220 8.14 4.58 -23.13
CA ALA A 220 8.45 3.84 -24.37
C ALA A 220 7.71 2.49 -24.44
N SER A 221 7.47 1.85 -23.29
CA SER A 221 6.77 0.57 -23.18
C SER A 221 5.23 0.70 -23.10
N GLY A 222 4.67 1.91 -23.30
CA GLY A 222 3.22 2.12 -23.30
C GLY A 222 2.60 2.34 -21.91
N HIS A 223 3.39 2.71 -20.90
CA HIS A 223 2.95 3.02 -19.54
C HIS A 223 3.12 4.52 -19.19
N PRO A 224 2.43 5.45 -19.91
CA PRO A 224 2.64 6.89 -19.76
C PRO A 224 2.15 7.43 -18.41
N ARG A 225 1.17 6.78 -17.78
CA ARG A 225 0.67 7.15 -16.45
C ARG A 225 1.75 6.91 -15.40
N GLU A 226 2.28 5.69 -15.36
CA GLU A 226 3.33 5.29 -14.42
C GLU A 226 4.61 6.12 -14.62
N ALA A 227 4.96 6.43 -15.87
CA ALA A 227 6.04 7.37 -16.17
C ALA A 227 5.78 8.75 -15.55
N SER A 228 4.55 9.27 -15.66
CA SER A 228 4.17 10.57 -15.08
C SER A 228 4.19 10.57 -13.55
N GLU A 229 3.88 9.44 -12.91
CA GLU A 229 4.00 9.26 -11.46
C GLU A 229 5.46 9.37 -11.00
N LEU A 230 6.40 8.74 -11.73
CA LEU A 230 7.84 8.89 -11.45
C LEU A 230 8.32 10.33 -11.65
N TRP A 231 7.90 11.00 -12.73
CA TRP A 231 8.22 12.42 -12.95
C TRP A 231 7.71 13.32 -11.83
N ARG A 232 6.53 13.01 -11.26
CA ARG A 232 5.99 13.73 -10.09
C ARG A 232 6.89 13.55 -8.86
N ILE A 233 7.40 12.35 -8.60
CA ILE A 233 8.34 12.09 -7.50
C ILE A 233 9.64 12.88 -7.71
N LEU A 234 10.19 12.82 -8.92
CA LEU A 234 11.44 13.49 -9.28
C LEU A 234 11.37 15.01 -9.10
N THR A 235 10.25 15.61 -9.47
CA THR A 235 10.05 17.07 -9.48
C THR A 235 9.41 17.62 -8.21
N SER A 236 9.04 16.76 -7.25
CA SER A 236 8.35 17.18 -6.04
C SER A 236 9.24 18.00 -5.11
N PRO A 237 8.84 19.24 -4.73
CA PRO A 237 9.52 20.04 -3.72
C PRO A 237 9.38 19.45 -2.32
N GLU A 238 8.28 18.74 -2.03
CA GLU A 238 8.03 18.07 -0.74
C GLU A 238 9.05 16.96 -0.44
N LEU A 239 9.83 16.53 -1.44
CA LEU A 239 10.90 15.53 -1.35
C LEU A 239 12.32 16.13 -1.47
N ALA A 240 12.46 17.45 -1.57
CA ALA A 240 13.77 18.11 -1.60
C ALA A 240 14.52 17.96 -0.25
N ASP A 241 15.82 17.69 -0.28
CA ASP A 241 16.60 17.62 0.96
C ASP A 241 16.56 18.98 1.67
N PRO A 242 16.40 19.01 3.01
CA PRO A 242 16.43 20.25 3.76
C PRO A 242 17.80 20.92 3.56
N ALA A 243 17.77 22.20 3.19
CA ALA A 243 18.95 23.04 3.01
C ALA A 243 19.69 23.30 4.33
#